data_AF-A0A4S2F965-F1
#
_entry.id   AF-A0A4S2F965-F1
#
_cell.length_a   1.000
_cell.length_b   1.000
_cell.length_c   1.000
_cell.angle_alpha   90.00
_cell.angle_beta   90.00
_cell.angle_gamma   90.00
#
_symmetry.space_group_name_H-M   'P 1'
#
loop_
_entity.id
_entity.type
_entity.pdbx_description
1 polymer ?
#
loop_
_entity_poly.entity_id
_entity_poly.type
_entity_poly.pdbx_seq_one_letter_code
_entity_poly.pdbx_strand_id
1 'polypeptide(L)'
;MCVVHLEPEEFVSQVYKSHAKIDFRVYPMDNTIAVLVYCIRDGQTLYYMDRALASTQKQALIDEMNSDERHAELYRKVALDERLRFNGSCSPL
;
A
#
# COMPACT_ATOMS: atom_id res chain seq x y z
N MET A 1 -1.11 -1.10 -16.31
CA MET A 1 -0.83 -0.57 -14.97
C MET A 1 -1.01 -1.69 -13.96
N CYS A 2 0.07 -2.06 -13.26
CA CYS A 2 0.11 -3.21 -12.37
C CYS A 2 0.36 -2.74 -10.93
N VAL A 3 -0.25 -3.39 -9.95
CA VAL A 3 -0.02 -3.15 -8.52
C VAL A 3 0.48 -4.45 -7.92
N VAL A 4 1.65 -4.41 -7.28
CA VAL A 4 2.34 -5.58 -6.75
C VAL A 4 2.67 -5.34 -5.28
N HIS A 5 2.16 -6.22 -4.42
CA HIS A 5 2.57 -6.29 -3.02
C HIS A 5 3.92 -6.99 -2.92
N LEU A 6 4.78 -6.50 -2.04
CA LEU A 6 6.11 -7.02 -1.77
C LEU A 6 6.30 -7.21 -0.27
N GLU A 7 6.95 -8.31 0.10
CA GLU A 7 7.49 -8.50 1.44
C GLU A 7 8.65 -7.51 1.70
N PRO A 8 9.01 -7.22 2.97
CA PRO A 8 9.99 -6.20 3.30
C PRO A 8 11.34 -6.34 2.59
N GLU A 9 11.88 -7.55 2.51
CA GLU A 9 13.15 -7.83 1.85
C GLU A 9 13.07 -7.57 0.33
N GLU A 10 11.95 -7.93 -0.29
CA GLU A 10 11.68 -7.73 -1.70
C GLU A 10 11.53 -6.23 -2.01
N PHE A 11 10.82 -5.50 -1.15
CA PHE A 11 10.63 -4.06 -1.28
C PHE A 11 11.97 -3.32 -1.21
N VAL A 12 12.79 -3.62 -0.19
CA VAL A 12 14.13 -3.03 -0.06
C VAL A 12 15.00 -3.38 -1.27
N SER A 13 14.97 -4.63 -1.73
CA SER A 13 15.69 -5.04 -2.95
C SER A 13 15.24 -4.23 -4.17
N GLN A 14 13.93 -4.03 -4.35
CA GLN A 14 13.38 -3.29 -5.48
C GLN A 14 13.69 -1.79 -5.41
N VAL A 15 13.71 -1.19 -4.22
CA VAL A 15 14.18 0.20 -4.00
C VAL A 15 15.62 0.35 -4.50
N TYR A 16 16.53 -0.54 -4.08
CA TYR A 16 17.94 -0.48 -4.50
C TYR A 16 18.12 -0.71 -6.01
N LYS A 17 17.34 -1.61 -6.61
CA LYS A 17 17.42 -1.91 -8.05
C LYS A 17 16.92 -0.78 -8.94
N SER A 18 15.77 -0.20 -8.58
CA SER A 18 15.10 0.80 -9.43
C SER A 18 15.60 2.23 -9.20
N HIS A 19 16.32 2.47 -8.08
CA HIS A 19 16.64 3.82 -7.59
C HIS A 19 15.41 4.75 -7.53
N ALA A 20 14.22 4.17 -7.41
CA ALA A 20 12.97 4.90 -7.40
C ALA A 20 12.80 5.68 -6.10
N LYS A 21 12.15 6.84 -6.21
CA LYS A 21 11.75 7.61 -5.03
C LYS A 21 10.69 6.83 -4.25
N ILE A 22 10.91 6.70 -2.94
CA ILE A 22 9.93 6.13 -2.02
C ILE A 22 8.86 7.18 -1.71
N ASP A 23 7.60 6.80 -1.90
CA ASP A 23 6.41 7.53 -1.47
C ASP A 23 5.73 6.75 -0.33
N PHE A 24 4.83 7.40 0.41
CA PHE A 24 4.04 6.73 1.43
C PHE A 24 2.59 7.20 1.42
N ARG A 25 1.67 6.27 1.68
CA ARG A 25 0.22 6.49 1.68
C ARG A 25 -0.40 5.83 2.90
N VAL A 26 -1.47 6.41 3.43
CA VAL A 26 -2.19 5.84 4.59
C VAL A 26 -3.60 5.47 4.14
N TYR A 27 -3.99 4.22 4.39
CA TYR A 27 -5.32 3.71 4.06
C TYR A 27 -6.10 3.38 5.34
N PRO A 28 -7.31 3.94 5.52
CA PRO A 28 -8.21 3.52 6.59
C PRO A 28 -8.82 2.15 6.24
N MET A 29 -8.89 1.28 7.22
CA MET A 29 -9.47 -0.08 7.13
C MET A 29 -10.80 -0.15 7.89
N ASP A 30 -11.65 -1.10 7.53
CA ASP A 30 -13.04 -1.19 8.02
C ASP A 30 -13.14 -1.37 9.56
N ASN A 31 -12.07 -1.89 10.21
CA ASN A 31 -11.97 -2.09 11.67
C ASN A 31 -11.36 -0.91 12.44
N THR A 32 -11.44 0.32 11.92
CA THR A 32 -10.86 1.54 12.54
C THR A 32 -9.33 1.47 12.75
N ILE A 33 -8.67 0.64 11.94
CA ILE A 33 -7.22 0.53 11.84
C ILE A 33 -6.76 1.35 10.62
N ALA A 34 -5.56 1.90 10.68
CA ALA A 34 -4.92 2.52 9.53
C ALA A 34 -3.69 1.71 9.13
N VAL A 35 -3.46 1.58 7.83
CA VAL A 35 -2.30 0.89 7.29
C VAL A 35 -1.43 1.92 6.56
N LEU A 36 -0.15 1.98 6.94
CA LEU A 36 0.85 2.75 6.23
C LEU A 36 1.40 1.88 5.09
N VAL A 37 1.37 2.41 3.88
CA VAL A 37 1.82 1.73 2.68
C VAL A 37 2.98 2.52 2.08
N TYR A 38 4.14 1.89 2.00
CA TYR A 38 5.30 2.42 1.28
C TYR A 38 5.19 2.02 -0.18
N CYS A 39 5.45 2.95 -1.08
CA CYS A 39 5.26 2.79 -2.51
C CYS A 39 6.53 3.16 -3.27
N ILE A 40 6.84 2.41 -4.31
CA ILE A 40 7.79 2.80 -5.35
C ILE A 40 7.16 2.58 -6.72
N ARG A 41 7.44 3.48 -7.65
CA ARG A 41 7.01 3.36 -9.03
C ARG A 41 8.19 3.03 -9.92
N ASP A 42 8.03 1.99 -10.73
CA ASP A 42 8.97 1.61 -11.76
C ASP A 42 8.18 1.35 -13.05
N GLY A 43 8.28 2.29 -13.99
CA GLY A 43 7.45 2.32 -15.20
C GLY A 43 5.95 2.34 -14.90
N GLN A 44 5.23 1.32 -15.39
CA GLN A 44 3.77 1.17 -15.20
C GLN A 44 3.38 0.32 -14.00
N THR A 45 4.35 -0.08 -13.18
CA THR A 45 4.12 -0.91 -12.00
C THR A 45 4.30 -0.08 -10.73
N LEU A 46 3.29 -0.12 -9.87
CA LEU A 46 3.41 0.31 -8.49
C LEU A 46 3.76 -0.90 -7.64
N TYR A 47 4.94 -0.90 -7.04
CA TYR A 47 5.29 -1.86 -6.00
C TYR A 47 5.02 -1.23 -4.63
N TYR A 48 4.44 -2.00 -3.72
CA TYR A 48 4.14 -1.50 -2.39
C TYR A 48 4.41 -2.54 -1.30
N MET A 49 4.74 -2.04 -0.11
CA MET A 49 4.86 -2.80 1.12
C MET A 49 3.95 -2.14 2.16
N ASP A 50 3.14 -2.94 2.84
CA ASP A 50 2.24 -2.45 3.88
C ASP A 50 2.77 -2.71 5.29
N ARG A 51 2.45 -1.78 6.17
CA ARG A 51 2.72 -1.88 7.60
C ARG A 51 1.47 -1.43 8.34
N ALA A 52 0.78 -2.40 8.94
CA ALA A 52 -0.35 -2.08 9.80
C ALA A 52 0.14 -1.29 11.02
N LEU A 53 -0.49 -0.14 11.27
CA LEU A 53 -0.22 0.68 12.45
C LEU A 53 -1.45 0.63 13.35
N ALA A 54 -1.30 0.00 14.52
CA ALA A 54 -2.28 0.09 15.60
C ALA A 54 -1.70 0.83 16.81
N SER A 55 -2.59 1.44 17.58
CA SER A 55 -2.27 1.76 18.97
C SER A 55 -2.10 0.46 19.76
N THR A 56 -1.36 0.49 20.86
CA THR A 56 -1.14 -0.68 21.73
C THR A 56 -2.45 -1.36 22.16
N GLN A 57 -3.53 -0.58 22.29
CA GLN A 57 -4.87 -1.06 22.65
C GLN A 57 -5.60 -1.79 21.51
N LYS A 58 -5.20 -1.57 20.25
CA LYS A 58 -5.82 -2.15 19.05
C LYS A 58 -4.93 -3.21 18.38
N GLN A 59 -3.76 -3.52 18.94
CA GLN A 59 -2.89 -4.58 18.40
C GLN A 59 -3.58 -5.94 18.45
N ALA A 60 -4.32 -6.24 19.52
CA ALA A 60 -5.12 -7.46 19.63
C ALA A 60 -6.15 -7.59 18.49
N LEU A 61 -6.77 -6.48 18.05
CA LEU A 61 -7.69 -6.47 16.92
C LEU A 61 -6.99 -6.79 15.59
N ILE A 62 -5.74 -6.34 15.41
CA ILE A 62 -4.93 -6.70 14.24
C ILE A 62 -4.63 -8.21 14.25
N ASP A 63 -4.25 -8.74 15.41
CA ASP A 63 -3.80 -10.13 15.54
C ASP A 63 -4.99 -11.12 15.42
N GLU A 64 -6.19 -10.70 15.82
CA GLU A 64 -7.44 -11.48 15.67
C GLU A 64 -8.02 -11.44 14.25
N MET A 65 -7.64 -10.44 13.44
CA MET A 65 -8.13 -10.32 12.06
C MET A 65 -7.46 -11.31 11.12
N ASN A 66 -8.27 -11.95 10.28
CA ASN A 66 -7.79 -12.75 9.17
C ASN A 66 -6.85 -11.91 8.27
N SER A 67 -5.63 -12.40 8.08
CA SER A 67 -4.59 -11.71 7.31
C SER A 67 -4.97 -11.56 5.84
N ASP A 68 -5.58 -12.59 5.25
CA ASP A 68 -5.96 -12.62 3.84
C ASP A 68 -7.06 -11.60 3.54
N GLU A 69 -8.05 -11.49 4.43
CA GLU A 69 -9.13 -10.52 4.29
C GLU A 69 -8.59 -9.08 4.37
N ARG A 70 -7.65 -8.81 5.28
CA ARG A 70 -6.97 -7.51 5.39
C ARG A 70 -6.18 -7.18 4.13
N HIS A 71 -5.38 -8.13 3.65
CA HIS A 71 -4.60 -7.94 2.43
C HIS A 71 -5.50 -7.71 1.21
N ALA A 72 -6.61 -8.45 1.10
CA ALA A 72 -7.57 -8.27 0.01
C ALA A 72 -8.29 -6.92 0.06
N GLU A 73 -8.67 -6.44 1.25
CA GLU A 73 -9.23 -5.10 1.44
C GLU A 73 -8.22 -4.02 1.07
N LEU A 74 -6.99 -4.12 1.58
CA LEU A 74 -5.94 -3.15 1.32
C LEU A 74 -5.56 -3.10 -0.16
N TYR A 75 -5.37 -4.26 -0.80
CA TYR A 75 -5.07 -4.35 -2.22
C TYR A 75 -6.14 -3.66 -3.07
N ARG A 76 -7.42 -3.86 -2.77
CA ARG A 76 -8.54 -3.17 -3.45
C ARG A 76 -8.43 -1.65 -3.31
N LYS A 77 -8.11 -1.16 -2.12
CA LYS A 77 -7.96 0.29 -1.83
C LYS A 77 -6.74 0.88 -2.54
N VAL A 78 -5.59 0.21 -2.51
CA VAL A 78 -4.37 0.63 -3.21
C VAL A 78 -4.60 0.65 -4.73
N ALA A 79 -5.17 -0.42 -5.30
CA ALA A 79 -5.44 -0.50 -6.73
C ALA A 79 -6.41 0.59 -7.21
N LEU A 80 -7.44 0.91 -6.42
CA LEU A 80 -8.37 1.98 -6.74
C LEU A 80 -7.70 3.36 -6.68
N ASP A 81 -6.96 3.66 -5.61
CA ASP A 81 -6.23 4.92 -5.45
C ASP A 81 -5.21 5.12 -6.58
N GLU A 82 -4.46 4.07 -6.90
CA GLU A 82 -3.47 4.08 -7.96
C GLU A 82 -4.13 4.36 -9.32
N ARG A 83 -5.25 3.69 -9.63
CA ARG A 83 -6.04 3.98 -10.84
C ARG A 83 -6.53 5.43 -10.89
N LEU A 84 -7.00 5.98 -9.78
CA LEU A 84 -7.50 7.36 -9.71
C LEU A 84 -6.38 8.39 -9.91
N ARG A 85 -5.18 8.14 -9.37
CA ARG A 85 -4.01 9.01 -9.57
C ARG A 85 -3.51 8.99 -11.01
N PHE A 86 -3.62 7.85 -11.68
CA PHE A 86 -3.22 7.72 -13.09
C PHE A 86 -4.24 8.39 -14.02
N ASN A 87 -5.54 8.17 -13.78
CA ASN A 87 -6.62 8.78 -14.58
C ASN A 87 -6.86 10.26 -14.26
N GLY A 88 -6.43 10.73 -13.08
CA GLY A 88 -6.47 12.14 -12.67
C GLY A 88 -5.43 13.03 -13.36
N SER A 89 -4.64 12.49 -14.29
CA SER A 89 -3.72 13.28 -15.14
C SER A 89 -4.41 14.02 -16.29
N CYS A 90 -5.74 13.98 -16.40
CA CYS A 90 -6.48 15.05 -17.06
C CYS A 90 -6.49 16.28 -16.15
N SER A 91 -5.54 17.19 -16.40
CA SER A 91 -5.46 18.52 -15.81
C SER A 91 -6.82 19.21 -15.77
N PRO A 92 -7.25 19.79 -14.64
CA PRO A 92 -8.07 20.98 -14.69
C PRO A 92 -7.12 22.17 -14.91
N LEU A 93 -7.14 22.69 -16.14
CA LEU A 93 -6.80 24.06 -16.58
C LEU A 93 -5.58 24.74 -15.94
#